data_AF-A0A374I2L0-F1
#
_entry.id   AF-A0A374I2L0-F1
#
_cell.length_a   1.000
_cell.length_b   1.000
_cell.length_c   1.000
_cell.angle_alpha   90.00
_cell.angle_beta   90.00
_cell.angle_gamma   90.00
#
_symmetry.space_group_name_H-M   'P 1'
#
loop_
_entity.id
_entity.type
_entity.pdbx_description
1 polymer ?
#
loop_
_entity_poly.entity_id
_entity_poly.type
_entity_poly.pdbx_seq_one_letter_code
_entity_poly.pdbx_strand_id
1 'polypeptide(L)'
;MSETAIKAPKVNHWIFVLKDGKFVFDKKTLEAIDKVYAILEAVEPCGEDNRRELWLKAERGTIDDYDDYESLKDEEVVENYEEFEKMWHEEYPDEISWYHLVTIERDDYRAIFLGRELIYQSRILEAHSSYEYNVEELFVWMQDAVKKCIA
;
A
#
# COMPACT_ATOMS: atom_id res chain seq x y z
N MET A 1 8.78 9.04 17.04
CA MET A 1 7.55 8.40 16.54
C MET A 1 7.10 9.25 15.38
N SER A 2 7.21 8.78 14.14
CA SER A 2 6.81 9.57 12.97
C SER A 2 5.29 9.67 12.89
N GLU A 3 4.77 10.89 12.95
CA GLU A 3 3.35 11.24 12.74
C GLU A 3 2.90 11.13 11.27
N THR A 4 3.72 10.52 10.40
CA THR A 4 3.54 10.46 8.94
C THR A 4 3.19 9.05 8.44
N ALA A 5 2.40 8.29 9.20
CA ALA A 5 1.85 7.04 8.69
C ALA A 5 0.59 7.33 7.87
N ILE A 6 0.64 7.05 6.57
CA ILE A 6 -0.56 7.12 5.71
C ILE A 6 -1.68 6.24 6.30
N LYS A 7 -2.92 6.71 6.14
CA LYS A 7 -4.13 6.05 6.66
C LYS A 7 -4.71 5.07 5.64
N ALA A 8 -5.69 4.28 6.08
CA ALA A 8 -6.32 3.26 5.27
C ALA A 8 -6.80 3.75 3.89
N PRO A 9 -7.45 4.93 3.75
CA PRO A 9 -7.84 5.42 2.43
C PRO A 9 -6.67 5.63 1.48
N LYS A 10 -5.57 6.22 1.97
CA LYS A 10 -4.37 6.43 1.15
C LYS A 10 -3.64 5.12 0.82
N VAL A 11 -3.66 4.12 1.71
CA VAL A 11 -3.15 2.77 1.42
C VAL A 11 -3.99 2.13 0.30
N ASN A 12 -5.32 2.20 0.39
CA ASN A 12 -6.24 1.69 -0.63
C ASN A 12 -6.06 2.40 -1.97
N HIS A 13 -5.87 3.72 -1.95
CA HIS A 13 -5.54 4.49 -3.15
C HIS A 13 -4.30 3.94 -3.85
N TRP A 14 -3.21 3.69 -3.11
CA TRP A 14 -2.01 3.13 -3.72
C TRP A 14 -2.17 1.70 -4.22
N ILE A 15 -2.91 0.86 -3.49
CA ILE A 15 -3.26 -0.49 -3.98
C ILE A 15 -4.01 -0.37 -5.31
N PHE A 16 -5.01 0.52 -5.38
CA PHE A 16 -5.80 0.74 -6.60
C PHE A 16 -4.94 1.26 -7.76
N VAL A 17 -4.01 2.19 -7.50
CA VAL A 17 -3.09 2.70 -8.52
C VAL A 17 -2.14 1.62 -9.02
N LEU A 18 -1.60 0.79 -8.11
CA LEU A 18 -0.51 -0.15 -8.44
C LEU A 18 -0.96 -1.51 -8.97
N LYS A 19 -2.22 -1.91 -8.76
CA LYS A 19 -2.73 -3.27 -9.07
C LYS A 19 -2.52 -3.74 -10.51
N ASP A 20 -2.39 -2.81 -11.47
CA ASP A 20 -2.19 -3.15 -12.89
C ASP A 20 -0.73 -3.54 -13.23
N GLY A 21 0.20 -3.43 -12.27
CA GLY A 21 1.52 -4.09 -12.30
C GLY A 21 2.51 -3.58 -13.37
N LYS A 22 2.23 -2.43 -14.00
CA LYS A 22 3.00 -1.86 -15.11
C LYS A 22 3.73 -0.55 -14.72
N PHE A 23 4.47 -0.58 -13.61
CA PHE A 23 5.15 0.61 -13.08
C PHE A 23 6.66 0.46 -13.04
N VAL A 24 7.36 1.47 -13.55
CA VAL A 24 8.79 1.68 -13.28
C VAL A 24 8.89 2.61 -12.08
N PHE A 25 9.55 2.17 -11.02
CA PHE A 25 9.69 2.94 -9.79
C PHE A 25 10.97 3.75 -9.76
N ASP A 26 10.92 4.92 -9.12
CA ASP A 26 12.10 5.74 -8.90
C ASP A 26 13.08 5.08 -7.92
N LYS A 27 14.32 5.58 -7.91
CA LYS A 27 15.37 5.05 -7.03
C LYS A 27 14.97 5.05 -5.55
N LYS A 28 14.25 6.07 -5.09
CA LYS A 28 13.83 6.19 -3.68
C LYS A 28 12.82 5.11 -3.30
N THR A 29 11.85 4.86 -4.18
CA THR A 29 10.87 3.80 -4.01
C THR A 29 11.54 2.44 -4.00
N LEU A 30 12.49 2.18 -4.90
CA LEU A 30 13.26 0.93 -4.91
C LEU A 30 14.06 0.73 -3.62
N GLU A 31 14.74 1.78 -3.12
CA GLU A 31 15.43 1.74 -1.84
C GLU A 31 14.48 1.49 -0.65
N ALA A 32 13.24 2.02 -0.70
CA ALA A 32 12.23 1.75 0.31
C ALA A 32 11.71 0.31 0.25
N ILE A 33 11.57 -0.27 -0.95
CA ILE A 33 11.22 -1.68 -1.16
C ILE A 33 12.32 -2.59 -0.61
N ASP A 34 13.60 -2.30 -0.90
CA ASP A 34 14.72 -3.09 -0.38
C ASP A 34 14.72 -3.14 1.16
N LYS A 35 14.36 -2.02 1.81
CA LYS A 35 14.22 -1.98 3.28
C LYS A 35 13.07 -2.83 3.78
N VAL A 36 11.95 -2.95 3.06
CA VAL A 36 10.86 -3.86 3.43
C VAL A 36 11.38 -5.30 3.47
N TYR A 37 12.08 -5.76 2.42
CA TYR A 37 12.65 -7.11 2.38
C TYR A 37 13.66 -7.34 3.50
N ALA A 38 14.56 -6.39 3.75
CA ALA A 38 15.55 -6.50 4.82
C ALA A 38 14.91 -6.65 6.22
N ILE A 39 13.79 -5.95 6.48
CA ILE A 39 13.05 -6.11 7.74
C ILE A 39 12.38 -7.49 7.81
N LEU A 40 11.83 -7.97 6.70
CA LEU A 40 11.16 -9.26 6.60
C LEU A 40 12.09 -10.46 6.78
N GLU A 41 13.41 -10.30 6.63
CA GLU A 41 14.39 -11.35 6.94
C GLU A 41 14.26 -11.89 8.38
N ALA A 42 13.74 -11.08 9.31
CA ALA A 42 13.45 -11.50 10.70
C ALA A 42 12.27 -12.47 10.83
N VAL A 43 11.44 -12.61 9.79
CA VAL A 43 10.31 -13.54 9.72
C VAL A 43 10.77 -14.79 8.99
N GLU A 44 10.50 -15.97 9.57
CA GLU A 44 10.75 -17.25 8.88
C GLU A 44 9.84 -17.39 7.65
N PRO A 45 10.36 -17.85 6.50
CA PRO A 45 9.55 -18.07 5.32
C PRO A 45 8.57 -19.22 5.50
N CYS A 46 7.45 -19.16 4.79
CA CYS A 46 6.40 -20.18 4.76
C CYS A 46 6.27 -20.77 3.35
N GLY A 47 6.45 -22.09 3.24
CA GLY A 47 6.41 -22.80 1.96
C GLY A 47 7.61 -22.54 1.07
N GLU A 48 7.42 -22.74 -0.24
CA GLU A 48 8.46 -22.53 -1.25
C GLU A 48 8.64 -21.02 -1.57
N ASP A 49 9.76 -20.66 -2.19
CA ASP A 49 10.04 -19.30 -2.72
C ASP A 49 10.35 -18.19 -1.70
N ASN A 50 10.85 -18.56 -0.51
CA ASN A 50 11.08 -17.64 0.62
C ASN A 50 9.86 -16.76 0.92
N ARG A 51 8.66 -17.30 0.69
CA ARG A 51 7.42 -16.54 0.81
C ARG A 51 7.19 -16.15 2.27
N ARG A 52 6.83 -14.90 2.52
CA ARG A 52 6.49 -14.41 3.87
C ARG A 52 5.11 -13.78 3.85
N GLU A 53 4.38 -13.98 4.94
CA GLU A 53 3.00 -13.51 5.06
C GLU A 53 2.80 -12.84 6.41
N LEU A 54 2.18 -11.65 6.39
CA LEU A 54 1.84 -10.87 7.58
C LEU A 54 0.48 -10.21 7.40
N TRP A 55 -0.14 -9.82 8.51
CA TRP A 55 -1.30 -8.93 8.50
C TRP A 55 -0.89 -7.56 9.03
N LEU A 56 -0.91 -6.57 8.13
CA LEU A 56 -0.61 -5.18 8.45
C LEU A 56 -1.91 -4.46 8.84
N LYS A 57 -1.79 -3.45 9.71
CA LYS A 57 -2.93 -2.60 10.10
C LYS A 57 -2.69 -1.15 9.72
N ALA A 58 -3.72 -0.48 9.21
CA ALA A 58 -3.76 0.97 9.07
C ALA A 58 -4.98 1.52 9.82
N GLU A 59 -4.81 2.67 10.45
CA GLU A 59 -5.95 3.41 11.01
C GLU A 59 -6.79 3.99 9.88
N ARG A 60 -8.11 4.07 10.08
CA ARG A 60 -9.04 4.74 9.16
C ARG A 60 -8.63 6.19 8.88
N GLY A 61 -8.15 6.90 9.91
CA GLY A 61 -7.90 8.34 9.84
C GLY A 61 -9.12 9.17 10.21
N THR A 62 -9.04 10.47 9.91
CA THR A 62 -10.19 11.39 9.92
C THR A 62 -10.79 11.51 8.52
N ILE A 63 -11.88 12.25 8.40
CA ILE A 63 -12.49 12.50 7.08
C ILE A 63 -11.56 13.27 6.14
N ASP A 64 -10.59 14.01 6.67
CA ASP A 64 -9.57 14.71 5.88
C ASP A 64 -8.54 13.73 5.25
N ASP A 65 -8.44 12.51 5.77
CA ASP A 65 -7.59 11.45 5.22
C ASP A 65 -8.31 10.63 4.14
N TYR A 66 -9.62 10.85 3.92
CA TYR A 66 -10.45 10.01 3.07
C TYR A 66 -10.34 10.35 1.58
N ASP A 67 -10.94 11.46 1.16
CA ASP A 67 -10.97 11.94 -0.22
C ASP A 67 -11.27 13.45 -0.25
N ASP A 68 -11.27 14.05 -1.43
CA ASP A 68 -11.58 15.47 -1.61
C ASP A 68 -13.08 15.71 -1.84
N TYR A 69 -13.75 16.29 -0.84
CA TYR A 69 -15.19 16.58 -0.89
C TYR A 69 -15.59 17.43 -2.10
N GLU A 70 -14.82 18.48 -2.42
CA GLU A 70 -15.18 19.38 -3.53
C GLU A 70 -15.09 18.65 -4.88
N SER A 71 -14.05 17.82 -5.08
CA SER A 71 -13.92 16.97 -6.27
C SER A 71 -15.08 15.99 -6.40
N LEU A 72 -15.44 15.27 -5.33
CA LEU A 72 -16.54 14.31 -5.36
C LEU A 72 -17.91 14.97 -5.57
N LYS A 73 -18.08 16.19 -5.08
CA LYS A 73 -19.28 16.99 -5.32
C LYS A 73 -19.36 17.47 -6.78
N ASP A 74 -18.25 17.95 -7.33
CA ASP A 74 -18.15 18.37 -8.73
C ASP A 74 -18.38 17.18 -9.70
N GLU A 75 -17.99 15.98 -9.30
CA GLU A 75 -18.25 14.72 -10.02
C GLU A 75 -19.66 14.14 -9.79
N GLU A 76 -20.52 14.84 -9.04
CA GLU A 76 -21.88 14.41 -8.66
C GLU A 76 -21.91 13.02 -7.96
N VAL A 77 -20.82 12.64 -7.28
CA VAL A 77 -20.73 11.42 -6.46
C VAL A 77 -21.46 11.61 -5.13
N VAL A 78 -21.42 12.83 -4.59
CA VAL A 78 -22.14 13.23 -3.36
C VAL A 78 -22.84 14.58 -3.57
N GLU A 79 -24.03 14.75 -3.00
CA GLU A 79 -24.78 16.00 -3.11
C GLU A 79 -24.33 17.03 -2.05
N ASN A 80 -23.88 16.55 -0.89
CA ASN A 80 -23.55 17.37 0.27
C ASN A 80 -22.56 16.67 1.21
N TYR A 81 -22.10 17.39 2.23
CA TYR A 81 -21.08 16.91 3.17
C TYR A 81 -21.57 15.76 4.07
N GLU A 82 -22.88 15.66 4.36
CA GLU A 82 -23.45 14.55 5.14
C GLU A 82 -23.37 13.23 4.35
N GLU A 83 -23.61 13.27 3.04
CA GLU A 83 -23.41 12.11 2.17
C GLU A 83 -21.94 11.71 2.06
N PHE A 84 -21.03 12.69 2.03
CA PHE A 84 -19.59 12.44 2.03
C PHE A 84 -19.12 11.76 3.32
N GLU A 85 -19.56 12.23 4.49
CA GLU A 85 -19.26 11.61 5.79
C GLU A 85 -19.87 10.20 5.89
N LYS A 86 -21.08 10.02 5.38
CA LYS A 86 -21.73 8.70 5.33
C LYS A 86 -20.94 7.73 4.43
N MET A 87 -20.54 8.16 3.25
CA MET A 87 -19.75 7.33 2.31
C MET A 87 -18.42 6.92 2.94
N TRP A 88 -17.72 7.84 3.61
CA TRP A 88 -16.51 7.55 4.37
C TRP A 88 -16.70 6.43 5.40
N HIS A 89 -17.78 6.52 6.20
CA HIS A 89 -18.10 5.50 7.20
C HIS A 89 -18.60 4.18 6.62
N GLU A 90 -19.22 4.19 5.44
CA GLU A 90 -19.64 2.97 4.74
C GLU A 90 -18.44 2.23 4.14
N GLU A 91 -17.47 2.94 3.58
CA GLU A 91 -16.24 2.35 3.04
C GLU A 91 -15.24 1.93 4.13
N TYR A 92 -15.17 2.71 5.22
CA TYR A 92 -14.29 2.46 6.36
C TYR A 92 -15.09 2.40 7.67
N PRO A 93 -15.89 1.34 7.88
CA PRO A 93 -16.73 1.20 9.06
C PRO A 93 -15.92 1.04 10.35
N ASP A 94 -14.78 0.36 10.25
CA ASP A 94 -13.90 0.07 11.38
C ASP A 94 -12.83 1.16 11.57
N GLU A 95 -12.37 1.35 12.82
CA GLU A 95 -11.24 2.25 13.11
C GLU A 95 -9.91 1.73 12.51
N ILE A 96 -9.83 0.43 12.25
CA ILE A 96 -8.64 -0.26 11.76
C ILE A 96 -8.98 -1.10 10.53
N SER A 97 -8.26 -0.86 9.44
CA SER A 97 -8.27 -1.73 8.26
C SER A 97 -7.08 -2.68 8.28
N TRP A 98 -7.32 -3.93 7.89
CA TRP A 98 -6.32 -4.99 7.86
C TRP A 98 -5.95 -5.37 6.43
N TYR A 99 -4.64 -5.54 6.19
CA TYR A 99 -4.08 -5.83 4.88
C TYR A 99 -3.21 -7.09 4.96
N HIS A 100 -3.55 -8.09 4.16
CA HIS A 100 -2.70 -9.28 4.00
C HIS A 100 -1.50 -8.91 3.13
N LEU A 101 -0.31 -8.91 3.72
CA LEU A 101 0.95 -8.75 3.01
C LEU A 101 1.47 -10.13 2.65
N VAL A 102 1.79 -10.34 1.37
CA VAL A 102 2.52 -11.52 0.89
C VAL A 102 3.73 -11.06 0.09
N THR A 103 4.93 -11.53 0.44
CA THR A 103 6.15 -11.26 -0.31
C THR A 103 6.75 -12.55 -0.84
N ILE A 104 7.31 -12.50 -2.05
CA ILE A 104 8.05 -13.60 -2.68
C ILE A 104 9.47 -13.11 -2.98
N GLU A 105 10.48 -13.93 -2.68
CA GLU A 105 11.87 -13.60 -2.97
C GLU A 105 12.66 -14.82 -3.48
N ARG A 106 12.99 -14.78 -4.78
CA ARG A 106 13.86 -15.72 -5.47
C ARG A 106 15.09 -14.97 -6.01
N ASP A 107 16.10 -15.72 -6.43
CA ASP A 107 17.40 -15.18 -6.90
C ASP A 107 17.27 -14.04 -7.93
N ASP A 108 16.24 -14.07 -8.76
CA ASP A 108 16.06 -13.15 -9.89
C ASP A 108 14.66 -12.50 -9.94
N TYR A 109 13.86 -12.67 -8.89
CA TYR A 109 12.47 -12.25 -8.84
C TYR A 109 12.01 -11.91 -7.42
N ARG A 110 11.43 -10.72 -7.29
CA ARG A 110 10.76 -10.27 -6.07
C ARG A 110 9.34 -9.82 -6.43
N ALA A 111 8.39 -10.09 -5.55
CA ALA A 111 7.02 -9.62 -5.70
C ALA A 111 6.37 -9.30 -4.35
N ILE A 112 5.54 -8.26 -4.31
CA ILE A 112 4.76 -7.87 -3.14
C ILE A 112 3.29 -7.82 -3.52
N PHE A 113 2.48 -8.57 -2.77
CA PHE A 113 1.03 -8.48 -2.77
C PHE A 113 0.57 -7.79 -1.50
N LEU A 114 -0.37 -6.88 -1.63
CA LEU A 114 -1.03 -6.22 -0.50
C LEU A 114 -2.54 -6.31 -0.68
N GLY A 115 -3.21 -6.92 0.30
CA GLY A 115 -4.59 -7.35 0.13
C GLY A 115 -4.68 -8.49 -0.88
N ARG A 116 -5.31 -8.24 -2.04
CA ARG A 116 -5.43 -9.22 -3.13
C ARG A 116 -4.65 -8.83 -4.39
N GLU A 117 -3.95 -7.69 -4.35
CA GLU A 117 -3.39 -7.06 -5.53
C GLU A 117 -1.86 -7.18 -5.56
N LEU A 118 -1.29 -7.42 -6.75
CA LEU A 118 0.14 -7.35 -7.00
C LEU A 118 0.55 -5.89 -7.16
N ILE A 119 1.27 -5.33 -6.17
CA ILE A 119 1.66 -3.91 -6.17
C ILE A 119 3.11 -3.67 -6.57
N TYR A 120 3.94 -4.72 -6.59
CA TYR A 120 5.33 -4.66 -7.02
C TYR A 120 5.80 -6.00 -7.58
N GLN A 121 6.56 -5.94 -8.68
CA GLN A 121 7.37 -7.05 -9.17
C GLN A 121 8.68 -6.52 -9.77
N SER A 122 9.80 -7.21 -9.53
CA SER A 122 11.12 -6.77 -10.04
C SER A 122 11.31 -6.98 -11.55
N ARG A 123 10.49 -7.84 -12.16
CA ARG A 123 10.49 -8.10 -13.61
C ARG A 123 9.31 -7.41 -14.27
N ILE A 124 9.57 -6.33 -14.98
CA ILE A 124 8.58 -5.68 -15.85
C ILE A 124 8.76 -6.29 -17.25
N LEU A 125 7.72 -6.98 -17.74
CA LEU A 125 7.77 -7.73 -19.01
C LEU A 125 7.73 -6.82 -20.26
N GLU A 126 7.36 -5.54 -20.11
CA GLU A 126 7.23 -4.61 -21.22
C GLU A 126 7.92 -3.28 -20.90
N ALA A 127 8.79 -2.80 -21.81
CA ALA A 127 9.37 -1.47 -21.73
C ALA A 127 8.25 -0.43 -21.92
N HIS A 128 7.69 0.07 -20.82
CA HIS A 128 6.62 1.05 -20.83
C HIS A 128 7.06 2.34 -20.17
N SER A 129 7.20 3.37 -21.02
CA SER A 129 7.37 4.81 -20.75
C SER A 129 8.49 5.24 -19.77
N SER A 130 9.09 6.39 -20.06
CA SER A 130 10.23 6.98 -19.36
C SER A 130 9.92 7.63 -18.01
N TYR A 131 8.76 7.34 -17.40
CA TYR A 131 8.31 8.01 -16.18
C TYR A 131 8.47 7.10 -14.97
N GLU A 132 9.39 7.47 -14.08
CA GLU A 132 9.56 6.84 -12.78
C GLU A 132 8.46 7.30 -11.82
N TYR A 133 7.70 6.35 -11.27
CA TYR A 133 6.67 6.62 -10.26
C TYR A 133 7.29 6.66 -8.87
N ASN A 134 7.01 7.73 -8.12
CA ASN A 134 7.35 7.82 -6.71
C ASN A 134 6.15 7.40 -5.87
N VAL A 135 6.29 6.26 -5.20
CA VAL A 135 5.34 5.75 -4.21
C VAL A 135 6.07 5.36 -2.92
N GLU A 136 7.17 6.06 -2.64
CA GLU A 136 8.04 5.84 -1.47
C GLU A 136 7.23 5.79 -0.18
N GLU A 137 6.22 6.67 -0.04
CA GLU A 137 5.40 6.75 1.17
C GLU A 137 4.68 5.45 1.52
N LEU A 138 4.21 4.68 0.53
CA LEU A 138 3.58 3.38 0.76
C LEU A 138 4.58 2.38 1.37
N PHE A 139 5.77 2.31 0.79
CA PHE A 139 6.79 1.35 1.24
C PHE A 139 7.46 1.80 2.54
N VAL A 140 7.53 3.10 2.83
CA VAL A 140 7.92 3.62 4.15
C VAL A 140 6.88 3.25 5.21
N TRP A 141 5.59 3.44 4.92
CA TRP A 141 4.52 2.96 5.79
C TRP A 141 4.59 1.44 6.01
N MET A 142 4.85 0.67 4.95
CA MET A 142 4.98 -0.78 5.02
C MET A 142 6.15 -1.21 5.91
N GLN A 143 7.31 -0.53 5.85
CA GLN A 143 8.44 -0.78 6.76
C GLN A 143 8.00 -0.64 8.22
N ASP A 144 7.29 0.42 8.56
CA ASP A 144 6.83 0.67 9.94
C ASP A 144 5.72 -0.29 10.36
N ALA A 145 4.83 -0.66 9.44
CA ALA A 145 3.78 -1.65 9.68
C ALA A 145 4.38 -3.05 9.93
N VAL A 146 5.34 -3.48 9.11
CA VAL A 146 6.04 -4.76 9.29
C VAL A 146 6.77 -4.77 10.62
N LYS A 147 7.54 -3.72 10.96
CA LYS A 147 8.24 -3.62 12.26
C LYS A 147 7.30 -3.80 13.45
N LYS A 148 6.08 -3.25 13.39
CA LYS A 148 5.07 -3.40 14.45
C LYS A 148 4.51 -4.83 14.57
N CYS A 149 4.70 -5.70 13.58
CA CYS A 149 4.29 -7.11 13.63
C CYS A 149 5.35 -8.03 14.24
N ILE A 150 6.63 -7.65 14.15
CA ILE A 150 7.77 -8.46 14.61
C ILE A 150 8.39 -7.98 15.94
N ALA A 151 8.05 -6.77 16.40
CA ALA A 151 8.56 -6.19 17.64
C ALA A 151 7.57 -6.34 18.81
#